data_AF-V4Y3M3-F1
#
_entry.id   AF-V4Y3M3-F1
#
_cell.length_a   1.000
_cell.length_b   1.000
_cell.length_c   1.000
_cell.angle_alpha   90.00
_cell.angle_beta   90.00
_cell.angle_gamma   90.00
#
_symmetry.space_group_name_H-M   'P 1'
#
loop_
_entity.id
_entity.type
_entity.pdbx_description
1 polymer ?
#
loop_
_entity_poly.entity_id
_entity_poly.type
_entity_poly.pdbx_seq_one_letter_code
_entity_poly.pdbx_strand_id
1 'polypeptide(L)'
;MKRRAVLAAVGGCAVLGGCTAGRNRATPNASAGNQTQPEQEVTPSSPPGTIAAAYRGLQGRVNSFFRWYAPTRARLTTTLSAYDDLAEQMDLLMVAQAYPNGDLLGTSRAGAIRTDQASVTTTVSYDPLPTPGERPFKYVALLVPTAAELSELSREQTVKLCATDRLTAAAGELRKDPHPQAKGTLQTEAYSRIAGEGIYDITTTGEHNIELSIYKAAYVSESERPLQSIRRSVREAIDSGIGAELADILGQNAARAGQTTDREKVNYTVDAVQSLPFVSDSDEYDNYSKYPTETLVEGGDCEDTTILLAAVLASKPFEYGTALVYLPPENPIHVGLGIRGTSKVDGVYYEVDGVRYYYVETTGYGWEIGDLPEKYQDTLGRTVPI
;
A
#
# COMPACT_ATOMS: atom_id res chain seq x y z
N MET A 1 11.57 16.86 -20.85
CA MET A 1 11.15 17.38 -19.54
C MET A 1 9.71 16.99 -19.19
N LYS A 2 8.70 17.24 -20.06
CA LYS A 2 7.27 16.92 -19.82
C LYS A 2 6.99 15.51 -19.26
N ARG A 3 7.62 14.46 -19.82
CA ARG A 3 7.38 13.06 -19.42
C ARG A 3 7.88 12.70 -18.02
N ARG A 4 8.95 13.33 -17.53
CA ARG A 4 9.55 12.98 -16.21
C ARG A 4 8.71 13.49 -15.03
N ALA A 5 8.15 14.69 -15.16
CA ALA A 5 7.28 15.32 -14.16
C ALA A 5 6.01 14.48 -13.91
N VAL A 6 5.27 14.14 -14.97
CA VAL A 6 4.08 13.29 -14.89
C VAL A 6 4.42 11.89 -14.36
N LEU A 7 5.54 11.31 -14.78
CA LEU A 7 5.95 9.98 -14.33
C LEU A 7 6.18 9.94 -12.81
N ALA A 8 6.79 10.99 -12.24
CA ALA A 8 6.97 11.12 -10.80
C ALA A 8 5.63 11.19 -10.03
N ALA A 9 4.62 11.88 -10.60
CA ALA A 9 3.27 11.94 -10.03
C ALA A 9 2.55 10.58 -10.04
N VAL A 10 2.69 9.81 -11.12
CA VAL A 10 1.99 8.52 -11.28
C VAL A 10 2.65 7.39 -10.46
N GLY A 11 3.98 7.42 -10.35
CA GLY A 11 4.77 6.47 -9.58
C GLY A 11 4.81 6.75 -8.07
N GLY A 12 4.38 7.95 -7.64
CA GLY A 12 4.56 8.45 -6.28
C GLY A 12 3.93 7.60 -5.19
N CYS A 13 2.60 7.41 -5.18
CA CYS A 13 1.97 6.66 -4.09
C CYS A 13 1.91 5.17 -4.43
N ALA A 14 2.67 4.37 -3.67
CA ALA A 14 2.55 2.91 -3.65
C ALA A 14 1.40 2.48 -2.73
N VAL A 15 1.20 3.23 -1.64
CA VAL A 15 0.22 2.97 -0.58
C VAL A 15 -0.54 4.26 -0.26
N LEU A 16 -1.78 4.13 0.20
CA LEU A 16 -2.65 5.24 0.61
C LEU A 16 -3.38 4.87 1.91
N GLY A 17 -3.65 5.86 2.76
CA GLY A 17 -4.40 5.64 4.00
C GLY A 17 -5.86 5.28 3.75
N GLY A 18 -6.41 4.41 4.60
CA GLY A 18 -7.84 4.08 4.59
C GLY A 18 -8.71 5.28 4.98
N CYS A 19 -9.84 5.44 4.29
CA CYS A 19 -10.85 6.44 4.59
C CYS A 19 -12.16 5.75 4.95
N THR A 20 -12.45 5.65 6.24
CA THR A 20 -13.80 5.35 6.71
C THR A 20 -14.46 6.64 7.17
N ALA A 21 -15.43 7.12 6.37
CA ALA A 21 -16.44 8.04 6.87
C ALA A 21 -17.22 7.32 7.98
N GLY A 22 -17.09 7.79 9.22
CA GLY A 22 -17.95 7.47 10.37
C GLY A 22 -18.39 6.00 10.52
N ARG A 23 -17.66 5.21 11.32
CA ARG A 23 -18.12 3.87 11.74
C ARG A 23 -19.46 3.97 12.48
N ASN A 24 -20.51 3.34 11.92
CA ASN A 24 -21.44 2.59 12.74
C ASN A 24 -21.04 1.12 12.66
N ARG A 25 -20.65 0.54 13.80
CA ARG A 25 -20.35 -0.89 13.98
C ARG A 25 -21.53 -1.72 13.46
N ALA A 26 -21.32 -2.48 12.39
CA ALA A 26 -22.12 -3.66 12.09
C ALA A 26 -21.27 -4.89 12.44
N THR A 27 -21.72 -5.63 13.45
CA THR A 27 -21.22 -6.95 13.83
C THR A 27 -21.30 -7.94 12.67
N PRO A 28 -20.28 -8.79 12.43
CA PRO A 28 -20.35 -9.80 11.38
C PRO A 28 -21.15 -11.01 11.87
N ASN A 29 -22.29 -11.29 11.25
CA ASN A 29 -22.86 -12.63 11.28
C ASN A 29 -22.24 -13.43 10.13
N ALA A 30 -21.55 -14.51 10.50
CA ALA A 30 -21.03 -15.49 9.57
C ALA A 30 -22.19 -16.23 8.86
N SER A 31 -22.13 -16.26 7.53
CA SER A 31 -22.66 -17.40 6.77
C SER A 31 -21.82 -17.59 5.52
N ALA A 32 -21.15 -18.74 5.45
CA ALA A 32 -20.58 -19.27 4.22
C ALA A 32 -21.68 -19.49 3.17
N GLY A 33 -21.44 -19.09 1.92
CA GLY A 33 -22.33 -19.44 0.81
C GLY A 33 -22.19 -18.56 -0.42
N ASN A 34 -21.79 -19.21 -1.51
CA ASN A 34 -21.85 -18.78 -2.91
C ASN A 34 -20.92 -17.66 -3.39
N GLN A 35 -19.98 -18.08 -4.25
CA GLN A 35 -19.38 -17.27 -5.29
C GLN A 35 -20.48 -16.51 -6.05
N THR A 36 -20.65 -15.24 -5.73
CA THR A 36 -21.49 -14.33 -6.51
C THR A 36 -20.65 -13.88 -7.70
N GLN A 37 -21.08 -14.27 -8.90
CA GLN A 37 -20.62 -13.67 -10.15
C GLN A 37 -20.58 -12.14 -10.02
N PRO A 38 -19.55 -11.46 -10.53
CA PRO A 38 -19.53 -10.00 -10.51
C PRO A 38 -20.63 -9.49 -11.45
N GLU A 39 -21.74 -9.05 -10.86
CA GLU A 39 -22.85 -8.42 -11.56
C GLU A 39 -22.36 -7.10 -12.18
N GLN A 40 -22.05 -7.16 -13.49
CA GLN A 40 -21.52 -6.08 -14.30
C GLN A 40 -22.53 -4.93 -14.42
N GLU A 41 -22.11 -3.73 -14.04
CA GLU A 41 -22.85 -2.50 -14.32
C GLU A 41 -22.42 -1.90 -15.67
N VAL A 42 -22.28 -2.76 -16.69
CA VAL A 42 -22.20 -2.31 -18.09
C VAL A 42 -23.63 -2.28 -18.59
N THR A 43 -24.26 -1.12 -18.49
CA THR A 43 -25.59 -0.92 -19.06
C THR A 43 -25.51 -0.93 -20.58
N PRO A 44 -26.61 -1.21 -21.31
CA PRO A 44 -26.68 -1.07 -22.77
C PRO A 44 -26.30 0.33 -23.29
N SER A 45 -26.29 1.35 -22.43
CA SER A 45 -25.86 2.72 -22.71
C SER A 45 -24.35 2.96 -22.58
N SER A 46 -23.56 1.94 -22.22
CA SER A 46 -22.11 2.04 -22.13
C SER A 46 -21.47 2.08 -23.53
N PRO A 47 -20.37 2.82 -23.74
CA PRO A 47 -19.69 2.84 -25.03
C PRO A 47 -19.22 1.44 -25.49
N PRO A 48 -19.13 1.17 -26.80
CA PRO A 48 -18.51 -0.06 -27.31
C PRO A 48 -17.06 -0.22 -26.79
N GLY A 49 -16.65 -1.44 -26.48
CA GLY A 49 -15.30 -1.74 -25.98
C GLY A 49 -15.07 -1.31 -24.52
N THR A 50 -16.13 -1.13 -23.74
CA THR A 50 -16.05 -0.81 -22.30
C THR A 50 -15.70 -2.04 -21.47
N ILE A 51 -14.78 -1.87 -20.53
CA ILE A 51 -14.46 -2.82 -19.46
C ILE A 51 -15.09 -2.34 -18.15
N ALA A 52 -15.86 -3.22 -17.51
CA ALA A 52 -16.36 -3.01 -16.15
C ALA A 52 -15.20 -3.07 -15.15
N ALA A 53 -15.17 -2.15 -14.19
CA ALA A 53 -14.21 -2.17 -13.10
C ALA A 53 -14.75 -2.95 -11.90
N ALA A 54 -13.87 -3.69 -11.22
CA ALA A 54 -14.22 -4.36 -9.96
C ALA A 54 -14.12 -3.38 -8.79
N TYR A 55 -15.23 -2.77 -8.36
CA TYR A 55 -15.17 -1.71 -7.34
C TYR A 55 -16.13 -1.89 -6.15
N ARG A 56 -17.14 -2.76 -6.24
CA ARG A 56 -18.22 -2.83 -5.22
C ARG A 56 -17.67 -3.08 -3.80
N GLY A 57 -16.70 -3.97 -3.66
CA GLY A 57 -16.04 -4.24 -2.37
C GLY A 57 -15.19 -3.10 -1.82
N LEU A 58 -14.89 -2.08 -2.63
CA LEU A 58 -14.11 -0.89 -2.23
C LEU A 58 -15.00 0.27 -1.78
N GLN A 59 -16.32 0.21 -2.01
CA GLN A 59 -17.23 1.30 -1.67
C GLN A 59 -17.19 1.59 -0.16
N GLY A 60 -16.98 2.86 0.19
CA GLY A 60 -16.85 3.30 1.58
C GLY A 60 -15.51 2.96 2.24
N ARG A 61 -14.55 2.37 1.51
CA ARG A 61 -13.21 2.02 2.00
C ARG A 61 -12.12 2.87 1.35
N VAL A 62 -12.31 3.18 0.06
CA VAL A 62 -11.42 4.07 -0.72
C VAL A 62 -12.19 5.27 -1.25
N ASN A 63 -11.49 6.39 -1.41
CA ASN A 63 -12.11 7.64 -1.88
C ASN A 63 -12.36 7.67 -3.38
N SER A 64 -11.70 6.84 -4.19
CA SER A 64 -11.81 6.94 -5.64
C SER A 64 -11.61 5.60 -6.33
N PHE A 65 -12.46 5.30 -7.31
CA PHE A 65 -12.39 4.06 -8.08
C PHE A 65 -13.04 4.22 -9.46
N PHE A 66 -12.54 3.47 -10.44
CA PHE A 66 -13.24 3.32 -11.71
C PHE A 66 -14.52 2.50 -11.51
N ARG A 67 -15.58 2.85 -12.24
CA ARG A 67 -16.77 2.00 -12.44
C ARG A 67 -16.68 1.25 -13.76
N TRP A 68 -16.17 1.92 -14.80
CA TRP A 68 -15.82 1.32 -16.07
C TRP A 68 -14.88 2.23 -16.87
N TYR A 69 -14.22 1.68 -17.88
CA TYR A 69 -13.34 2.43 -18.79
C TYR A 69 -13.30 1.81 -20.19
N ALA A 70 -13.08 2.66 -21.18
CA ALA A 70 -12.95 2.37 -22.61
C ALA A 70 -11.81 3.24 -23.17
N PRO A 71 -11.32 3.05 -24.41
CA PRO A 71 -10.18 3.80 -24.95
C PRO A 71 -10.27 5.35 -24.94
N THR A 72 -11.48 5.91 -24.91
CA THR A 72 -11.72 7.36 -25.04
C THR A 72 -12.59 7.94 -23.93
N ARG A 73 -13.13 7.08 -23.06
CA ARG A 73 -14.05 7.47 -21.98
C ARG A 73 -13.88 6.56 -20.79
N ALA A 74 -14.09 7.11 -19.61
CA ALA A 74 -14.19 6.33 -18.38
C ALA A 74 -15.29 6.90 -17.49
N ARG A 75 -15.80 6.08 -16.59
CA ARG A 75 -16.65 6.54 -15.49
C ARG A 75 -15.97 6.18 -14.18
N LEU A 76 -15.81 7.17 -13.32
CA LEU A 76 -15.22 7.01 -12.00
C LEU A 76 -16.12 7.62 -10.94
N THR A 77 -15.99 7.13 -9.71
CA THR A 77 -16.53 7.74 -8.51
C THR A 77 -15.36 8.31 -7.72
N THR A 78 -15.50 9.54 -7.21
CA THR A 78 -14.50 10.17 -6.34
C THR A 78 -15.19 10.95 -5.22
N THR A 79 -14.68 10.81 -3.99
CA THR A 79 -15.11 11.56 -2.81
C THR A 79 -14.23 12.80 -2.68
N LEU A 80 -14.73 13.96 -3.12
CA LEU A 80 -13.97 15.21 -3.17
C LEU A 80 -13.72 15.84 -1.81
N SER A 81 -14.55 15.55 -0.80
CA SER A 81 -14.33 16.05 0.57
C SER A 81 -13.04 15.54 1.21
N ALA A 82 -12.40 14.54 0.61
CA ALA A 82 -11.06 14.11 1.00
C ALA A 82 -9.95 15.06 0.50
N TYR A 83 -10.30 16.06 -0.32
CA TYR A 83 -9.38 16.93 -1.07
C TYR A 83 -9.83 18.41 -1.04
N ASP A 84 -10.59 18.84 -0.03
CA ASP A 84 -11.37 20.09 -0.01
C ASP A 84 -10.58 21.38 -0.36
N ASP A 85 -9.29 21.46 -0.04
CA ASP A 85 -8.46 22.64 -0.38
C ASP A 85 -7.98 22.67 -1.85
N LEU A 86 -8.13 21.55 -2.58
CA LEU A 86 -7.56 21.36 -3.91
C LEU A 86 -8.64 21.36 -5.01
N ALA A 87 -9.86 20.91 -4.74
CA ALA A 87 -10.83 20.56 -5.77
C ALA A 87 -11.31 21.75 -6.66
N GLU A 88 -11.34 22.98 -6.14
CA GLU A 88 -11.86 24.14 -6.89
C GLU A 88 -10.96 24.59 -8.05
N GLN A 89 -9.68 24.17 -8.07
CA GLN A 89 -8.69 24.56 -9.08
C GLN A 89 -7.95 23.39 -9.71
N MET A 90 -8.55 22.20 -9.71
CA MET A 90 -7.96 21.00 -10.30
C MET A 90 -8.75 20.51 -11.51
N ASP A 91 -8.01 19.97 -12.48
CA ASP A 91 -8.50 19.21 -13.62
C ASP A 91 -8.20 17.73 -13.42
N LEU A 92 -9.06 16.88 -13.98
CA LEU A 92 -8.76 15.47 -14.09
C LEU A 92 -7.78 15.22 -15.24
N LEU A 93 -6.69 14.53 -14.96
CA LEU A 93 -5.74 14.04 -15.93
C LEU A 93 -5.81 12.53 -16.01
N MET A 94 -6.18 12.01 -17.18
CA MET A 94 -6.10 10.61 -17.52
C MET A 94 -4.72 10.30 -18.08
N VAL A 95 -4.09 9.25 -17.59
CA VAL A 95 -2.73 8.86 -17.96
C VAL A 95 -2.71 7.41 -18.42
N ALA A 96 -2.09 7.14 -19.56
CA ALA A 96 -1.67 5.80 -19.98
C ALA A 96 -0.20 5.60 -19.61
N GLN A 97 0.09 4.57 -18.82
CA GLN A 97 1.43 4.25 -18.35
C GLN A 97 1.75 2.78 -18.63
N ALA A 98 2.97 2.49 -19.07
CA ALA A 98 3.45 1.11 -19.16
C ALA A 98 3.39 0.45 -17.78
N TYR A 99 2.89 -0.79 -17.75
CA TYR A 99 2.73 -1.53 -16.50
C TYR A 99 4.05 -2.24 -16.12
N PRO A 100 4.41 -2.38 -14.83
CA PRO A 100 3.67 -1.91 -13.65
C PRO A 100 3.79 -0.40 -13.40
N ASN A 101 5.00 0.18 -13.39
CA ASN A 101 5.25 1.61 -13.16
C ASN A 101 6.25 2.19 -14.18
N GLY A 102 6.17 1.74 -15.44
CA GLY A 102 7.09 2.10 -16.50
C GLY A 102 6.79 3.44 -17.17
N ASP A 103 7.28 3.59 -18.41
CA ASP A 103 7.19 4.83 -19.17
C ASP A 103 5.77 5.37 -19.36
N LEU A 104 5.68 6.70 -19.39
CA LEU A 104 4.48 7.41 -19.79
C LEU A 104 4.20 7.21 -21.29
N LEU A 105 3.05 6.63 -21.61
CA LEU A 105 2.62 6.36 -22.97
C LEU A 105 1.83 7.53 -23.55
N GLY A 106 0.96 8.13 -22.75
CA GLY A 106 0.20 9.31 -23.13
C GLY A 106 -0.61 9.88 -21.98
N THR A 107 -1.14 11.09 -22.19
CA THR A 107 -1.94 11.82 -21.20
C THR A 107 -3.08 12.52 -21.91
N SER A 108 -4.19 12.69 -21.21
CA SER A 108 -5.34 13.41 -21.70
C SER A 108 -6.06 14.11 -20.56
N ARG A 109 -6.19 15.43 -20.67
CA ARG A 109 -6.81 16.27 -19.64
C ARG A 109 -8.30 16.38 -19.93
N ALA A 110 -9.12 15.99 -18.97
CA ALA A 110 -10.55 15.82 -19.17
C ALA A 110 -11.41 16.94 -18.55
N GLY A 111 -10.81 18.12 -18.38
CA GLY A 111 -11.45 19.29 -17.77
C GLY A 111 -11.60 19.20 -16.25
N ALA A 112 -12.19 20.25 -15.69
CA ALA A 112 -12.41 20.41 -14.27
C ALA A 112 -13.55 19.50 -13.77
N ILE A 113 -13.31 18.82 -12.65
CA ILE A 113 -14.38 18.19 -11.87
C ILE A 113 -14.87 19.24 -10.87
N ARG A 114 -16.11 19.70 -11.02
CA ARG A 114 -16.77 20.65 -10.11
C ARG A 114 -18.00 19.98 -9.52
N THR A 115 -18.11 19.96 -8.19
CA THR A 115 -19.34 19.54 -7.51
C THR A 115 -19.41 20.14 -6.11
N ASP A 116 -20.63 20.39 -5.66
CA ASP A 116 -21.01 20.70 -4.28
C ASP A 116 -21.23 19.44 -3.42
N GLN A 117 -21.12 18.24 -4.03
CA GLN A 117 -21.32 16.97 -3.36
C GLN A 117 -20.00 16.39 -2.86
N ALA A 118 -20.02 15.82 -1.65
CA ALA A 118 -18.88 15.13 -1.08
C ALA A 118 -18.41 13.94 -1.93
N SER A 119 -19.30 13.28 -2.68
CA SER A 119 -18.98 12.19 -3.61
C SER A 119 -19.65 12.39 -4.95
N VAL A 120 -18.88 12.28 -6.03
CA VAL A 120 -19.33 12.46 -7.41
C VAL A 120 -19.03 11.24 -8.25
N THR A 121 -20.03 10.81 -9.03
CA THR A 121 -19.82 9.84 -10.11
C THR A 121 -19.91 10.58 -11.44
N THR A 122 -18.82 10.60 -12.20
CA THR A 122 -18.75 11.35 -13.46
C THR A 122 -18.27 10.47 -14.61
N THR A 123 -18.82 10.73 -15.80
CA THR A 123 -18.32 10.18 -17.05
C THR A 123 -17.37 11.20 -17.66
N VAL A 124 -16.14 10.77 -17.82
CA VAL A 124 -15.02 11.57 -18.27
C VAL A 124 -14.72 11.18 -19.70
N SER A 125 -14.85 12.15 -20.62
CA SER A 125 -14.34 11.99 -21.97
C SER A 125 -12.94 12.56 -22.05
N TYR A 126 -12.07 11.87 -22.77
CA TYR A 126 -10.68 12.27 -22.92
C TYR A 126 -10.24 11.96 -24.34
N ASP A 127 -9.32 12.77 -24.88
CA ASP A 127 -8.68 12.46 -26.16
C ASP A 127 -8.08 11.06 -26.11
N PRO A 128 -8.27 10.24 -27.17
CA PRO A 128 -7.84 8.85 -27.17
C PRO A 128 -6.42 8.67 -26.64
N LEU A 129 -6.27 7.87 -25.60
CA LEU A 129 -4.95 7.55 -25.06
C LEU A 129 -4.26 6.49 -25.93
N PRO A 130 -2.93 6.54 -26.06
CA PRO A 130 -2.18 5.53 -26.80
C PRO A 130 -2.40 4.13 -26.24
N THR A 131 -2.75 3.19 -27.11
CA THR A 131 -2.84 1.76 -26.81
C THR A 131 -1.64 1.06 -27.46
N PRO A 132 -0.62 0.66 -26.69
CA PRO A 132 0.68 0.21 -27.23
C PRO A 132 0.66 -1.21 -27.82
N GLY A 133 -0.51 -1.68 -28.28
CA GLY A 133 -0.74 -3.06 -28.71
C GLY A 133 -0.73 -4.04 -27.55
N GLU A 134 -0.11 -5.20 -27.76
CA GLU A 134 0.00 -6.28 -26.76
C GLU A 134 0.93 -5.95 -25.60
N ARG A 135 1.63 -4.80 -25.65
CA ARG A 135 2.46 -4.35 -24.52
C ARG A 135 1.59 -3.95 -23.33
N PRO A 136 1.85 -4.48 -22.12
CA PRO A 136 1.03 -4.18 -20.96
C PRO A 136 1.09 -2.71 -20.51
N PHE A 137 -0.06 -2.16 -20.14
CA PHE A 137 -0.21 -0.81 -19.62
C PHE A 137 -1.33 -0.72 -18.59
N LYS A 138 -1.51 0.45 -17.99
CA LYS A 138 -2.66 0.79 -17.14
C LYS A 138 -3.11 2.21 -17.42
N TYR A 139 -4.36 2.51 -17.06
CA TYR A 139 -4.81 3.88 -16.92
C TYR A 139 -4.72 4.34 -15.47
N VAL A 140 -4.36 5.60 -15.27
CA VAL A 140 -4.32 6.26 -13.97
C VAL A 140 -5.08 7.57 -14.07
N ALA A 141 -5.95 7.83 -13.10
CA ALA A 141 -6.66 9.08 -12.95
C ALA A 141 -5.96 9.93 -11.87
N LEU A 142 -5.60 11.16 -12.21
CA LEU A 142 -4.97 12.13 -11.30
C LEU A 142 -5.81 13.42 -11.24
N LEU A 143 -5.86 14.09 -10.08
CA LEU A 143 -6.17 15.52 -10.02
C LEU A 143 -4.87 16.30 -10.15
N VAL A 144 -4.87 17.32 -11.02
CA VAL A 144 -3.73 18.18 -11.31
C VAL A 144 -4.18 19.63 -11.39
N PRO A 145 -3.36 20.64 -11.05
CA PRO A 145 -3.84 22.02 -11.06
C PRO A 145 -4.25 22.45 -12.47
N THR A 146 -5.42 23.09 -12.61
CA THR A 146 -5.98 23.51 -13.90
C THR A 146 -5.00 24.38 -14.68
N ALA A 147 -4.33 25.32 -14.02
CA ALA A 147 -3.37 26.23 -14.63
C ALA A 147 -1.97 25.62 -14.86
N ALA A 148 -1.67 24.44 -14.27
CA ALA A 148 -0.33 23.87 -14.36
C ALA A 148 -0.11 23.20 -15.72
N GLU A 149 1.03 23.51 -16.34
CA GLU A 149 1.53 22.77 -17.49
C GLU A 149 1.95 21.35 -17.07
N LEU A 150 1.72 20.35 -17.93
CA LEU A 150 2.08 18.95 -17.61
C LEU A 150 3.58 18.78 -17.30
N SER A 151 4.44 19.66 -17.84
CA SER A 151 5.87 19.66 -17.57
C SER A 151 6.28 20.19 -16.21
N GLU A 152 5.38 20.87 -15.53
CA GLU A 152 5.62 21.54 -14.26
C GLU A 152 4.93 20.80 -13.11
N LEU A 153 4.20 19.73 -13.40
CA LEU A 153 3.55 18.91 -12.39
C LEU A 153 4.57 18.29 -11.45
N SER A 154 4.53 18.70 -10.20
CA SER A 154 5.23 18.05 -9.10
C SER A 154 4.31 17.04 -8.41
N ARG A 155 4.91 16.03 -7.77
CA ARG A 155 4.16 15.03 -6.99
C ARG A 155 3.30 15.69 -5.90
N GLU A 156 3.83 16.73 -5.25
CA GLU A 156 3.19 17.48 -4.16
C GLU A 156 1.90 18.20 -4.59
N GLN A 157 1.79 18.54 -5.88
CA GLN A 157 0.64 19.25 -6.44
C GLN A 157 -0.34 18.32 -7.14
N THR A 158 -0.07 17.01 -7.18
CA THR A 158 -0.90 16.02 -7.86
C THR A 158 -1.49 15.04 -6.87
N VAL A 159 -2.76 14.70 -7.07
CA VAL A 159 -3.44 13.66 -6.28
C VAL A 159 -3.75 12.48 -7.18
N LYS A 160 -3.19 11.32 -6.88
CA LYS A 160 -3.55 10.08 -7.56
C LYS A 160 -4.88 9.57 -7.02
N LEU A 161 -5.90 9.51 -7.88
CA LEU A 161 -7.23 9.07 -7.50
C LEU A 161 -7.34 7.55 -7.52
N CYS A 162 -7.13 6.95 -8.70
CA CYS A 162 -7.25 5.51 -8.90
C CYS A 162 -6.48 5.06 -10.14
N ALA A 163 -6.26 3.76 -10.24
CA ALA A 163 -5.62 3.13 -11.38
C ALA A 163 -6.45 1.93 -11.85
N THR A 164 -6.28 1.51 -13.09
CA THR A 164 -6.82 0.24 -13.58
C THR A 164 -5.90 -0.92 -13.19
N ASP A 165 -6.42 -2.14 -13.31
CA ASP A 165 -5.56 -3.32 -13.43
C ASP A 165 -4.69 -3.23 -14.70
N ARG A 166 -3.79 -4.20 -14.84
CA ARG A 166 -2.99 -4.42 -16.05
C ARG A 166 -3.91 -4.69 -17.25
N LEU A 167 -3.64 -3.95 -18.33
CA LEU A 167 -4.36 -3.98 -19.59
C LEU A 167 -3.39 -4.33 -20.73
N THR A 168 -3.92 -4.95 -21.77
CA THR A 168 -3.35 -4.98 -23.12
C THR A 168 -4.38 -4.44 -24.10
N ALA A 169 -3.97 -4.19 -25.34
CA ALA A 169 -4.90 -3.77 -26.38
C ALA A 169 -4.60 -4.43 -27.71
N ALA A 170 -5.63 -4.80 -28.46
CA ALA A 170 -5.47 -5.29 -29.82
C ALA A 170 -6.53 -4.65 -30.70
N ALA A 171 -6.12 -4.14 -31.87
CA ALA A 171 -7.01 -3.47 -32.82
C ALA A 171 -7.87 -2.34 -32.19
N GLY A 172 -7.35 -1.66 -31.18
CA GLY A 172 -8.05 -0.57 -30.47
C GLY A 172 -9.01 -1.02 -29.36
N GLU A 173 -9.17 -2.33 -29.13
CA GLU A 173 -9.96 -2.87 -28.03
C GLU A 173 -9.10 -3.10 -26.80
N LEU A 174 -9.58 -2.67 -25.63
CA LEU A 174 -8.94 -2.95 -24.35
C LEU A 174 -9.22 -4.39 -23.91
N ARG A 175 -8.23 -5.03 -23.27
CA ARG A 175 -8.38 -6.33 -22.63
C ARG A 175 -7.74 -6.30 -21.26
N LYS A 176 -8.40 -6.93 -20.29
CA LYS A 176 -7.79 -7.25 -19.00
C LYS A 176 -6.72 -8.30 -19.21
N ASP A 177 -5.55 -8.07 -18.64
CA ASP A 177 -4.45 -9.02 -18.68
C ASP A 177 -3.82 -9.08 -17.27
N PRO A 178 -4.47 -9.75 -16.30
CA PRO A 178 -3.98 -9.81 -14.92
C PRO A 178 -2.53 -10.29 -14.87
N HIS A 179 -1.71 -9.68 -14.01
CA HIS A 179 -0.34 -10.15 -13.80
C HIS A 179 -0.35 -11.54 -13.16
N PRO A 180 0.56 -12.47 -13.51
CA PRO A 180 0.60 -13.81 -12.91
C PRO A 180 0.74 -13.81 -11.37
N GLN A 181 1.45 -12.83 -10.81
CA GLN A 181 1.59 -12.68 -9.35
C GLN A 181 0.39 -11.94 -8.71
N ALA A 182 -0.55 -11.40 -9.48
CA ALA A 182 -1.66 -10.64 -8.92
C ALA A 182 -2.51 -11.52 -7.99
N LYS A 183 -2.70 -11.04 -6.77
CA LYS A 183 -3.55 -11.70 -5.78
C LYS A 183 -5.02 -11.35 -5.95
N GLY A 184 -5.89 -12.26 -5.52
CA GLY A 184 -7.33 -12.05 -5.43
C GLY A 184 -7.77 -11.58 -4.04
N THR A 185 -9.07 -11.41 -3.86
CA THR A 185 -9.66 -11.14 -2.55
C THR A 185 -9.41 -12.31 -1.61
N LEU A 186 -8.97 -12.02 -0.38
CA LEU A 186 -8.79 -12.97 0.70
C LEU A 186 -9.36 -12.34 1.97
N GLN A 187 -10.21 -13.05 2.69
CA GLN A 187 -10.74 -12.59 3.98
C GLN A 187 -10.66 -13.75 4.97
N THR A 188 -10.01 -13.48 6.08
CA THR A 188 -9.90 -14.34 7.26
C THR A 188 -10.42 -13.54 8.46
N GLU A 189 -10.39 -14.14 9.65
CA GLU A 189 -10.75 -13.43 10.89
C GLU A 189 -9.77 -12.27 11.19
N ALA A 190 -8.48 -12.52 10.99
CA ALA A 190 -7.40 -11.60 11.34
C ALA A 190 -6.93 -10.70 10.18
N TYR A 191 -7.28 -11.01 8.93
CA TYR A 191 -6.75 -10.32 7.75
C TYR A 191 -7.74 -10.28 6.60
N SER A 192 -7.86 -9.12 5.96
CA SER A 192 -8.70 -8.90 4.79
C SER A 192 -7.93 -8.13 3.72
N ARG A 193 -7.76 -8.75 2.56
CA ARG A 193 -7.35 -8.12 1.30
C ARG A 193 -8.54 -8.11 0.35
N ILE A 194 -9.14 -6.97 0.10
CA ILE A 194 -10.19 -6.82 -0.92
C ILE A 194 -9.53 -6.38 -2.22
N ALA A 195 -9.55 -7.25 -3.24
CA ALA A 195 -9.03 -6.91 -4.56
C ALA A 195 -10.09 -6.17 -5.36
N GLY A 196 -9.80 -4.93 -5.74
CA GLY A 196 -10.60 -4.18 -6.69
C GLY A 196 -9.77 -3.72 -7.89
N GLU A 197 -10.32 -2.83 -8.70
CA GLU A 197 -9.70 -2.32 -9.91
C GLU A 197 -8.41 -1.56 -9.58
N GLY A 198 -7.26 -2.11 -9.98
CA GLY A 198 -5.94 -1.50 -9.81
C GLY A 198 -5.45 -1.37 -8.37
N ILE A 199 -6.21 -1.84 -7.38
CA ILE A 199 -5.91 -1.65 -5.95
C ILE A 199 -6.24 -2.90 -5.11
N TYR A 200 -5.51 -3.06 -4.02
CA TYR A 200 -5.83 -3.91 -2.87
C TYR A 200 -6.20 -3.02 -1.70
N ASP A 201 -7.31 -3.32 -1.05
CA ASP A 201 -7.65 -2.69 0.22
C ASP A 201 -7.36 -3.66 1.36
N ILE A 202 -6.47 -3.26 2.26
CA ILE A 202 -5.88 -4.10 3.30
C ILE A 202 -6.43 -3.69 4.66
N THR A 203 -6.88 -4.67 5.43
CA THR A 203 -7.23 -4.50 6.83
C THR A 203 -6.76 -5.70 7.63
N THR A 204 -6.08 -5.46 8.75
CA THR A 204 -5.88 -6.48 9.78
C THR A 204 -6.90 -6.30 10.90
N THR A 205 -7.12 -7.36 11.66
CA THR A 205 -8.00 -7.35 12.84
C THR A 205 -7.14 -7.76 14.05
N GLY A 206 -6.98 -6.86 15.01
CA GLY A 206 -6.20 -7.05 16.23
C GLY A 206 -6.51 -5.96 17.25
N GLU A 207 -5.71 -5.87 18.32
CA GLU A 207 -5.78 -4.75 19.28
C GLU A 207 -5.58 -3.41 18.57
N HIS A 208 -4.57 -3.37 17.71
CA HIS A 208 -4.30 -2.29 16.78
C HIS A 208 -4.25 -2.85 15.36
N ASN A 209 -4.74 -2.08 14.39
CA ASN A 209 -4.97 -2.57 13.03
C ASN A 209 -4.22 -1.76 11.97
N ILE A 210 -3.85 -2.44 10.90
CA ILE A 210 -3.47 -1.83 9.64
C ILE A 210 -4.76 -1.57 8.87
N GLU A 211 -4.91 -0.35 8.36
CA GLU A 211 -5.99 0.03 7.43
C GLU A 211 -5.39 0.95 6.36
N LEU A 212 -5.20 0.41 5.17
CA LEU A 212 -4.58 1.09 4.03
C LEU A 212 -4.96 0.43 2.71
N SER A 213 -4.68 1.11 1.62
CA SER A 213 -4.85 0.56 0.27
C SER A 213 -3.53 0.60 -0.50
N ILE A 214 -3.26 -0.45 -1.28
CA ILE A 214 -2.03 -0.65 -2.03
C ILE A 214 -2.36 -0.74 -3.52
N TYR A 215 -1.69 0.03 -4.37
CA TYR A 215 -1.87 -0.15 -5.81
C TYR A 215 -1.27 -1.47 -6.27
N LYS A 216 -2.02 -2.26 -7.05
CA LYS A 216 -1.53 -3.57 -7.54
C LYS A 216 -0.24 -3.46 -8.33
N ALA A 217 -0.08 -2.36 -9.08
CA ALA A 217 1.15 -2.09 -9.81
C ALA A 217 2.36 -1.84 -8.89
N ALA A 218 2.17 -1.25 -7.71
CA ALA A 218 3.25 -1.11 -6.74
C ALA A 218 3.65 -2.49 -6.20
N TYR A 219 2.66 -3.29 -5.80
CA TYR A 219 2.89 -4.68 -5.40
C TYR A 219 3.64 -5.50 -6.45
N VAL A 220 3.20 -5.50 -7.71
CA VAL A 220 3.90 -6.23 -8.79
C VAL A 220 5.30 -5.68 -9.02
N SER A 221 5.47 -4.36 -8.97
CA SER A 221 6.80 -3.75 -9.14
C SER A 221 7.77 -4.19 -8.05
N GLU A 222 7.29 -4.42 -6.82
CA GLU A 222 8.10 -4.90 -5.71
C GLU A 222 8.38 -6.41 -5.83
N SER A 223 7.37 -7.22 -6.17
CA SER A 223 7.51 -8.68 -6.32
C SER A 223 8.35 -9.13 -7.52
N GLU A 224 8.72 -8.22 -8.42
CA GLU A 224 9.66 -8.45 -9.51
C GLU A 224 11.09 -7.97 -9.19
N ARG A 225 11.30 -7.31 -8.04
CA ARG A 225 12.63 -6.83 -7.65
C ARG A 225 13.55 -8.01 -7.29
N PRO A 226 14.85 -7.90 -7.55
CA PRO A 226 15.81 -8.87 -7.05
C PRO A 226 15.80 -8.89 -5.52
N LEU A 227 15.87 -10.10 -4.97
CA LEU A 227 16.03 -10.33 -3.54
C LEU A 227 17.28 -9.65 -3.01
N GLN A 228 17.18 -9.11 -1.80
CA GLN A 228 18.27 -8.46 -1.09
C GLN A 228 18.37 -9.01 0.33
N SER A 229 19.53 -8.82 0.95
CA SER A 229 19.66 -9.06 2.39
C SER A 229 18.67 -8.17 3.16
N ILE A 230 18.14 -8.66 4.28
CA ILE A 230 17.25 -7.93 5.20
C ILE A 230 17.66 -6.47 5.40
N ARG A 231 18.92 -6.22 5.78
CA ARG A 231 19.44 -4.85 6.02
C ARG A 231 19.34 -3.94 4.79
N ARG A 232 19.59 -4.49 3.61
CA ARG A 232 19.50 -3.74 2.36
C ARG A 232 18.04 -3.49 1.99
N SER A 233 17.13 -4.44 2.19
CA SER A 233 15.69 -4.24 2.00
C SER A 233 15.15 -3.12 2.89
N VAL A 234 15.57 -3.06 4.16
CA VAL A 234 15.20 -1.94 5.07
C VAL A 234 15.67 -0.60 4.53
N ARG A 235 16.93 -0.50 4.09
CA ARG A 235 17.47 0.75 3.53
C ARG A 235 16.79 1.17 2.25
N GLU A 236 16.55 0.24 1.34
CA GLU A 236 15.85 0.53 0.10
C GLU A 236 14.40 0.97 0.38
N ALA A 237 13.74 0.43 1.41
CA ALA A 237 12.42 0.88 1.85
C ALA A 237 12.44 2.31 2.45
N ILE A 238 13.50 2.69 3.17
CA ILE A 238 13.70 4.06 3.64
C ILE A 238 13.99 5.00 2.46
N ASP A 239 14.96 4.64 1.61
CA ASP A 239 15.44 5.48 0.50
C ASP A 239 14.38 5.72 -0.58
N SER A 240 13.52 4.73 -0.84
CA SER A 240 12.39 4.86 -1.77
C SER A 240 11.22 5.67 -1.21
N GLY A 241 11.21 5.94 0.10
CA GLY A 241 10.16 6.70 0.78
C GLY A 241 8.96 5.87 1.23
N ILE A 242 8.87 4.58 0.90
CA ILE A 242 7.76 3.72 1.34
C ILE A 242 7.71 3.59 2.87
N GLY A 243 8.87 3.56 3.54
CA GLY A 243 8.93 3.55 5.00
C GLY A 243 8.26 4.79 5.61
N ALA A 244 8.47 5.97 5.02
CA ALA A 244 7.85 7.22 5.47
C ALA A 244 6.35 7.29 5.17
N GLU A 245 5.91 6.79 4.02
CA GLU A 245 4.47 6.69 3.69
C GLU A 245 3.73 5.80 4.69
N LEU A 246 4.29 4.62 4.97
CA LEU A 246 3.70 3.68 5.93
C LEU A 246 3.74 4.21 7.36
N ALA A 247 4.82 4.89 7.75
CA ALA A 247 4.95 5.53 9.05
C ALA A 247 3.92 6.65 9.25
N ASP A 248 3.68 7.47 8.24
CA ASP A 248 2.63 8.49 8.28
C ASP A 248 1.24 7.86 8.41
N ILE A 249 0.92 6.84 7.60
CA ILE A 249 -0.36 6.12 7.66
C ILE A 249 -0.57 5.48 9.03
N LEU A 250 0.41 4.75 9.56
CA LEU A 250 0.29 4.07 10.86
C LEU A 250 0.25 5.07 12.01
N GLY A 251 1.02 6.17 11.93
CA GLY A 251 0.94 7.26 12.89
C GLY A 251 -0.42 7.95 12.90
N GLN A 252 -1.05 8.13 11.74
CA GLN A 252 -2.42 8.66 11.63
C GLN A 252 -3.46 7.66 12.14
N ASN A 253 -3.32 6.37 11.85
CA ASN A 253 -4.20 5.33 12.37
C ASN A 253 -4.13 5.27 13.91
N ALA A 254 -2.92 5.34 14.47
CA ALA A 254 -2.69 5.44 15.91
C ALA A 254 -3.38 6.68 16.51
N ALA A 255 -3.18 7.86 15.91
CA ALA A 255 -3.81 9.10 16.37
C ALA A 255 -5.35 9.03 16.35
N ARG A 256 -5.93 8.43 15.30
CA ARG A 256 -7.39 8.19 15.19
C ARG A 256 -7.90 7.22 16.25
N ALA A 257 -7.05 6.28 16.68
CA ALA A 257 -7.33 5.37 17.79
C ALA A 257 -7.14 6.01 19.17
N GLY A 258 -6.75 7.29 19.25
CA GLY A 258 -6.53 8.01 20.51
C GLY A 258 -5.12 7.88 21.07
N GLN A 259 -4.18 7.28 20.33
CA GLN A 259 -2.78 7.16 20.72
C GLN A 259 -2.06 8.48 20.44
N THR A 260 -1.67 9.20 21.49
CA THR A 260 -1.21 10.59 21.37
C THR A 260 0.28 10.77 21.65
N THR A 261 0.85 9.92 22.52
CA THR A 261 2.28 9.94 22.85
C THR A 261 3.11 9.14 21.87
N ASP A 262 4.42 9.40 21.81
CA ASP A 262 5.31 8.67 20.91
C ASP A 262 5.38 7.17 21.26
N ARG A 263 5.43 6.82 22.56
CA ARG A 263 5.43 5.42 23.02
C ARG A 263 4.15 4.70 22.60
N GLU A 264 2.99 5.34 22.76
CA GLU A 264 1.70 4.79 22.35
C GLU A 264 1.65 4.55 20.83
N LYS A 265 2.14 5.48 20.02
CA LYS A 265 2.18 5.32 18.56
C LYS A 265 3.17 4.24 18.10
N VAL A 266 4.31 4.11 18.76
CA VAL A 266 5.26 3.02 18.50
C VAL A 266 4.65 1.68 18.87
N ASN A 267 4.04 1.55 20.07
CA ASN A 267 3.36 0.32 20.47
C ASN A 267 2.22 -0.03 19.50
N TYR A 268 1.39 0.94 19.12
CA TYR A 268 0.37 0.75 18.08
C TYR A 268 0.95 0.19 16.79
N THR A 269 2.10 0.73 16.36
CA THR A 269 2.77 0.32 15.12
C THR A 269 3.34 -1.08 15.22
N VAL A 270 3.90 -1.46 16.37
CA VAL A 270 4.36 -2.82 16.66
C VAL A 270 3.18 -3.79 16.59
N ASP A 271 2.11 -3.52 17.34
CA ASP A 271 0.90 -4.37 17.40
C ASP A 271 0.22 -4.48 16.03
N ALA A 272 0.19 -3.38 15.27
CA ALA A 272 -0.36 -3.38 13.92
C ALA A 272 0.48 -4.27 12.98
N VAL A 273 1.81 -4.24 13.04
CA VAL A 273 2.63 -5.17 12.22
C VAL A 273 2.48 -6.62 12.70
N GLN A 274 2.45 -6.86 14.01
CA GLN A 274 2.20 -8.18 14.60
C GLN A 274 0.86 -8.79 14.18
N SER A 275 -0.11 -7.95 13.80
CA SER A 275 -1.41 -8.40 13.32
C SER A 275 -1.44 -8.97 11.90
N LEU A 276 -0.33 -8.86 11.15
CA LEU A 276 -0.22 -9.47 9.84
C LEU A 276 -0.20 -11.00 9.94
N PRO A 277 -0.78 -11.71 8.96
CA PRO A 277 -0.76 -13.16 8.97
C PRO A 277 0.67 -13.68 8.81
N PHE A 278 1.05 -14.62 9.67
CA PHE A 278 2.30 -15.35 9.52
C PHE A 278 2.22 -16.26 8.29
N VAL A 279 3.10 -16.04 7.32
CA VAL A 279 3.20 -16.85 6.10
C VAL A 279 4.64 -17.28 5.94
N SER A 280 4.91 -18.54 6.28
CA SER A 280 6.18 -19.20 6.02
C SER A 280 6.38 -19.38 4.52
N ASP A 281 7.60 -19.19 4.06
CA ASP A 281 7.99 -19.72 2.76
C ASP A 281 7.93 -21.26 2.82
N SER A 282 7.45 -21.89 1.74
CA SER A 282 7.02 -23.30 1.75
C SER A 282 8.15 -24.33 1.85
N ASP A 283 9.40 -23.88 1.88
CA ASP A 283 10.61 -24.68 2.08
C ASP A 283 11.49 -23.98 3.13
N GLU A 284 12.10 -24.77 4.04
CA GLU A 284 13.02 -24.33 5.10
C GLU A 284 13.86 -23.10 4.73
N TYR A 285 13.64 -21.96 5.39
CA TYR A 285 14.52 -20.78 5.31
C TYR A 285 14.95 -20.42 3.87
N ASP A 286 13.98 -20.22 2.97
CA ASP A 286 14.30 -19.65 1.67
C ASP A 286 14.80 -18.20 1.84
N ASN A 287 15.68 -17.76 0.95
CA ASN A 287 16.26 -16.41 0.93
C ASN A 287 15.25 -15.34 0.46
N TYR A 288 13.95 -15.61 0.46
CA TYR A 288 12.93 -14.72 -0.08
C TYR A 288 12.46 -13.70 0.95
N SER A 289 13.31 -12.72 1.25
CA SER A 289 12.89 -11.56 2.05
C SER A 289 11.98 -10.64 1.23
N LYS A 290 10.69 -10.63 1.55
CA LYS A 290 9.65 -9.77 0.96
C LYS A 290 9.95 -8.30 1.23
N TYR A 291 9.65 -7.44 0.25
CA TYR A 291 9.63 -6.00 0.50
C TYR A 291 8.36 -5.60 1.27
N PRO A 292 8.35 -4.45 1.98
CA PRO A 292 7.21 -4.01 2.80
C PRO A 292 5.84 -4.07 2.12
N THR A 293 5.77 -3.73 0.83
CA THR A 293 4.50 -3.80 0.07
C THR A 293 4.04 -5.23 -0.18
N GLU A 294 4.96 -6.17 -0.43
CA GLU A 294 4.63 -7.60 -0.54
C GLU A 294 4.14 -8.14 0.80
N THR A 295 4.85 -7.85 1.90
CA THR A 295 4.47 -8.26 3.25
C THR A 295 3.07 -7.79 3.63
N LEU A 296 2.71 -6.55 3.29
CA LEU A 296 1.37 -6.02 3.55
C LEU A 296 0.28 -6.69 2.70
N VAL A 297 0.61 -7.14 1.48
CA VAL A 297 -0.35 -7.79 0.58
C VAL A 297 -0.52 -9.26 0.93
N GLU A 298 0.55 -9.94 1.33
CA GLU A 298 0.59 -11.41 1.45
C GLU A 298 0.66 -11.92 2.87
N GLY A 299 1.06 -11.09 3.83
CA GLY A 299 1.68 -11.58 5.07
C GLY A 299 3.16 -11.86 4.87
N GLY A 300 3.79 -12.40 5.90
CA GLY A 300 5.19 -12.77 5.88
C GLY A 300 5.61 -13.46 7.17
N ASP A 301 6.87 -13.81 7.27
CA ASP A 301 7.47 -14.43 8.44
C ASP A 301 8.34 -13.43 9.22
N CYS A 302 9.36 -13.91 9.94
CA CYS A 302 10.15 -13.11 10.87
C CYS A 302 10.97 -12.02 10.16
N GLU A 303 11.62 -12.33 9.04
CA GLU A 303 12.39 -11.36 8.27
C GLU A 303 11.51 -10.31 7.63
N ASP A 304 10.38 -10.70 7.06
CA ASP A 304 9.49 -9.84 6.30
C ASP A 304 8.88 -8.77 7.20
N THR A 305 8.34 -9.21 8.33
CA THR A 305 7.74 -8.32 9.34
C THR A 305 8.79 -7.45 10.04
N THR A 306 10.02 -7.97 10.23
CA THR A 306 11.15 -7.18 10.72
C THR A 306 11.55 -6.09 9.73
N ILE A 307 11.63 -6.38 8.42
CA ILE A 307 11.95 -5.41 7.38
C ILE A 307 10.91 -4.28 7.37
N LEU A 308 9.63 -4.65 7.36
CA LEU A 308 8.51 -3.72 7.38
C LEU A 308 8.57 -2.80 8.60
N LEU A 309 8.64 -3.37 9.81
CA LEU A 309 8.61 -2.59 11.05
C LEU A 309 9.86 -1.71 11.19
N ALA A 310 11.04 -2.23 10.83
CA ALA A 310 12.29 -1.45 10.86
C ALA A 310 12.22 -0.24 9.93
N ALA A 311 11.73 -0.42 8.70
CA ALA A 311 11.62 0.66 7.72
C ALA A 311 10.62 1.73 8.16
N VAL A 312 9.49 1.33 8.74
CA VAL A 312 8.47 2.23 9.30
C VAL A 312 9.04 3.05 10.46
N LEU A 313 9.58 2.39 11.48
CA LEU A 313 10.03 3.09 12.70
C LEU A 313 11.28 3.94 12.48
N ALA A 314 12.15 3.58 11.53
CA ALA A 314 13.31 4.38 11.16
C ALA A 314 12.96 5.61 10.30
N SER A 315 11.76 5.66 9.73
CA SER A 315 11.33 6.75 8.85
C SER A 315 10.52 7.81 9.60
N LYS A 316 10.39 9.00 9.00
CA LYS A 316 9.47 10.03 9.50
C LYS A 316 8.01 9.55 9.45
N PRO A 317 7.17 9.87 10.45
CA PRO A 317 7.43 10.79 11.56
C PRO A 317 8.07 10.16 12.81
N PHE A 318 8.42 8.87 12.79
CA PHE A 318 8.92 8.15 13.96
C PHE A 318 10.42 8.41 14.24
N GLU A 319 11.27 8.23 13.23
CA GLU A 319 12.73 8.50 13.29
C GLU A 319 13.48 7.79 14.44
N TYR A 320 13.05 6.58 14.84
CA TYR A 320 13.76 5.77 15.83
C TYR A 320 14.95 5.03 15.22
N GLY A 321 16.06 4.95 15.96
CA GLY A 321 17.15 4.06 15.59
C GLY A 321 16.70 2.61 15.66
N THR A 322 16.96 1.83 14.63
CA THR A 322 16.61 0.40 14.57
C THR A 322 17.85 -0.47 14.33
N ALA A 323 17.78 -1.72 14.78
CA ALA A 323 18.82 -2.72 14.57
C ALA A 323 18.20 -4.08 14.30
N LEU A 324 18.83 -4.89 13.46
CA LEU A 324 18.46 -6.29 13.27
C LEU A 324 19.08 -7.12 14.40
N VAL A 325 18.30 -7.99 15.02
CA VAL A 325 18.76 -8.92 16.06
C VAL A 325 18.67 -10.34 15.52
N TYR A 326 19.82 -10.90 15.16
CA TYR A 326 19.94 -12.26 14.63
C TYR A 326 20.15 -13.26 15.78
N LEU A 327 19.31 -14.30 15.82
CA LEU A 327 19.30 -15.32 16.87
C LEU A 327 19.34 -16.73 16.26
N PRO A 328 20.37 -17.55 16.57
CA PRO A 328 21.63 -17.21 17.23
C PRO A 328 22.55 -16.31 16.37
N PRO A 329 23.75 -15.90 16.87
CA PRO A 329 24.62 -14.95 16.16
C PRO A 329 25.16 -15.49 14.82
N GLU A 330 25.44 -16.79 14.80
CA GLU A 330 25.94 -17.56 13.65
C GLU A 330 24.85 -18.53 13.19
N ASN A 331 24.63 -18.64 11.87
CA ASN A 331 23.53 -19.43 11.29
C ASN A 331 22.16 -19.10 11.93
N PRO A 332 21.71 -17.84 11.86
CA PRO A 332 20.49 -17.41 12.51
C PRO A 332 19.28 -18.19 11.99
N ILE A 333 18.43 -18.59 12.94
CA ILE A 333 17.14 -19.26 12.70
C ILE A 333 15.97 -18.40 13.20
N HIS A 334 16.24 -17.11 13.41
CA HIS A 334 15.28 -16.09 13.74
C HIS A 334 15.92 -14.72 13.57
N VAL A 335 15.09 -13.75 13.21
CA VAL A 335 15.46 -12.34 13.24
C VAL A 335 14.33 -11.58 13.92
N GLY A 336 14.69 -10.77 14.91
CA GLY A 336 13.81 -9.80 15.53
C GLY A 336 14.31 -8.38 15.28
N LEU A 337 13.51 -7.42 15.72
CA LEU A 337 13.86 -6.00 15.65
C LEU A 337 14.43 -5.53 17.00
N GLY A 338 15.42 -4.65 16.96
CA GLY A 338 15.87 -3.85 18.09
C GLY A 338 15.49 -2.40 17.88
N ILE A 339 14.79 -1.77 18.84
CA ILE A 339 14.45 -0.34 18.79
C ILE A 339 15.32 0.41 19.81
N ARG A 340 15.98 1.49 19.37
CA ARG A 340 16.78 2.33 20.24
C ARG A 340 15.94 2.88 21.37
N GLY A 341 16.35 2.60 22.61
CA GLY A 341 15.68 3.06 23.81
C GLY A 341 16.63 3.72 24.80
N THR A 342 16.06 4.22 25.89
CA THR A 342 16.81 4.69 27.07
C THR A 342 16.70 3.67 28.18
N SER A 343 17.49 3.82 29.25
CA SER A 343 17.40 2.96 30.45
C SER A 343 16.06 3.00 31.20
N LYS A 344 15.09 3.79 30.73
CA LYS A 344 13.72 3.84 31.24
C LYS A 344 12.77 2.82 30.57
N VAL A 345 13.23 2.16 29.50
CA VAL A 345 12.49 1.06 28.89
C VAL A 345 12.91 -0.22 29.60
N ASP A 346 11.93 -1.03 29.98
CA ASP A 346 12.15 -2.32 30.64
C ASP A 346 12.31 -3.45 29.60
N GLY A 347 12.77 -4.61 30.06
CA GLY A 347 12.89 -5.82 29.23
C GLY A 347 14.26 -6.02 28.57
N VAL A 348 14.33 -6.98 27.66
CA VAL A 348 15.54 -7.44 26.98
C VAL A 348 16.01 -6.42 25.95
N TYR A 349 17.30 -6.12 25.96
CA TYR A 349 17.95 -5.28 24.98
C TYR A 349 19.33 -5.83 24.61
N TYR A 350 19.80 -5.40 23.44
CA TYR A 350 21.15 -5.65 22.95
C TYR A 350 21.90 -4.33 22.83
N GLU A 351 23.15 -4.29 23.26
CA GLU A 351 23.96 -3.08 23.25
C GLU A 351 24.98 -3.10 22.11
N VAL A 352 25.04 -2.01 21.34
CA VAL A 352 26.05 -1.78 20.31
C VAL A 352 26.60 -0.37 20.50
N ASP A 353 27.91 -0.26 20.72
CA ASP A 353 28.61 1.03 20.94
C ASP A 353 27.95 1.92 22.02
N GLY A 354 27.49 1.30 23.12
CA GLY A 354 26.83 1.99 24.23
C GLY A 354 25.38 2.40 23.96
N VAL A 355 24.80 2.01 22.82
CA VAL A 355 23.39 2.25 22.48
C VAL A 355 22.59 0.98 22.71
N ARG A 356 21.53 1.09 23.51
CA ARG A 356 20.61 -0.01 23.80
C ARG A 356 19.50 -0.10 22.75
N TYR A 357 19.38 -1.27 22.14
CA TYR A 357 18.30 -1.64 21.24
C TYR A 357 17.42 -2.69 21.92
N TYR A 358 16.23 -2.28 22.34
CA TYR A 358 15.26 -3.13 23.01
C TYR A 358 14.63 -4.08 22.01
N TYR A 359 14.63 -5.37 22.34
CA TYR A 359 14.14 -6.42 21.45
C TYR A 359 12.63 -6.28 21.24
N VAL A 360 12.19 -6.59 20.02
CA VAL A 360 10.79 -6.62 19.61
C VAL A 360 10.60 -7.85 18.75
N GLU A 361 9.73 -8.74 19.20
CA GLU A 361 9.19 -9.80 18.36
C GLU A 361 8.17 -9.20 17.40
N THR A 362 8.35 -9.47 16.10
CA THR A 362 7.50 -8.88 15.05
C THR A 362 6.43 -9.85 14.58
N THR A 363 6.49 -11.11 14.98
CA THR A 363 5.56 -12.15 14.56
C THR A 363 4.61 -12.58 15.68
N GLY A 364 3.32 -12.58 15.38
CA GLY A 364 2.27 -12.95 16.33
C GLY A 364 1.95 -11.84 17.33
N TYR A 365 0.79 -11.97 17.98
CA TYR A 365 0.21 -10.94 18.82
C TYR A 365 0.78 -10.92 20.25
N GLY A 366 0.78 -9.74 20.84
CA GLY A 366 0.87 -9.54 22.28
C GLY A 366 2.30 -9.53 22.83
N TRP A 367 3.29 -9.33 21.97
CA TRP A 367 4.66 -9.13 22.41
C TRP A 367 4.91 -7.65 22.65
N GLU A 368 5.29 -7.30 23.88
CA GLU A 368 5.69 -5.94 24.19
C GLU A 368 7.15 -5.69 23.81
N ILE A 369 7.51 -4.41 23.67
CA ILE A 369 8.92 -4.02 23.50
C ILE A 369 9.69 -4.41 24.75
N GLY A 370 10.68 -5.28 24.58
CA GLY A 370 11.47 -5.89 25.64
C GLY A 370 11.18 -7.37 25.87
N ASP A 371 10.10 -7.92 25.30
CA ASP A 371 9.76 -9.33 25.46
C ASP A 371 10.52 -10.22 24.48
N LEU A 372 11.33 -11.14 25.01
CA LEU A 372 12.05 -12.15 24.21
C LEU A 372 11.37 -13.52 24.37
N PRO A 373 11.00 -14.21 23.27
CA PRO A 373 10.42 -15.55 23.34
C PRO A 373 11.28 -16.51 24.15
N GLU A 374 10.64 -17.35 24.98
CA GLU A 374 11.32 -18.25 25.93
C GLU A 374 12.42 -19.10 25.27
N LYS A 375 12.15 -19.62 24.07
CA LYS A 375 13.12 -20.40 23.26
C LYS A 375 14.44 -19.68 22.96
N TYR A 376 14.50 -18.35 23.10
CA TYR A 376 15.68 -17.53 22.82
C TYR A 376 16.30 -16.89 24.07
N GLN A 377 15.72 -17.05 25.27
CA GLN A 377 16.20 -16.34 26.49
C GLN A 377 17.68 -16.61 26.84
N ASP A 378 18.17 -17.81 26.52
CA ASP A 378 19.57 -18.21 26.73
C ASP A 378 20.43 -18.13 25.45
N THR A 379 19.93 -17.49 24.40
CA THR A 379 20.61 -17.37 23.10
C THR A 379 21.31 -16.03 22.98
N LEU A 380 22.60 -16.03 22.64
CA LEU A 380 23.29 -14.79 22.28
C LEU A 380 22.70 -14.20 21.00
N GLY A 381 22.67 -12.87 20.90
CA GLY A 381 22.23 -12.18 19.68
C GLY A 381 23.38 -11.48 18.96
N ARG A 382 23.37 -11.52 17.63
CA ARG A 382 24.17 -10.60 16.82
C ARG A 382 23.31 -9.42 16.40
N THR A 383 23.68 -8.23 16.87
CA THR A 383 22.92 -7.00 16.62
C THR A 383 23.59 -6.15 15.56
N VAL A 384 22.84 -5.74 14.54
CA VAL A 384 23.34 -4.93 13.43
C VAL A 384 22.48 -3.68 13.27
N PRO A 385 22.96 -2.50 13.69
CA PRO A 385 22.28 -1.23 13.44
C PRO A 385 22.06 -0.97 11.95
N ILE A 386 20.87 -0.44 11.61
CA ILE A 386 20.44 -0.15 10.24
C ILE A 386 21.10 1.12 9.70
#